data_AF-A0A9C6WSU9-F1
#
_entry.id   AF-A0A9C6WSU9-F1
#
_cell.length_a   1.000
_cell.length_b   1.000
_cell.length_c   1.000
_cell.angle_alpha   90.00
_cell.angle_beta   90.00
_cell.angle_gamma   90.00
#
_symmetry.space_group_name_H-M   'P 1'
#
loop_
_entity.id
_entity.type
_entity.pdbx_description
1 polymer ?
#
loop_
_entity_poly.entity_id
_entity_poly.type
_entity_poly.pdbx_seq_one_letter_code
_entity_poly.pdbx_strand_id
1 'polypeptide(L)'
;MSPKHLILKNVGRAYCKIFCRWESLSLTKQSALMFQGKTECFSTQATMASEPPSSIKLNRLLLVSKLSRYDFERCRHVDLSESELESVLRKRGADYDSLIKNHKLHKEFEQNVKKAFEDAGIEARVVNR
;
A
#
# COMPACT_ATOMS: atom_id res chain seq x y z
N MET A 1 20.08 -12.31 -28.55
CA MET A 1 19.73 -12.09 -27.13
C MET A 1 18.49 -11.19 -27.07
N SER A 2 17.33 -11.76 -26.74
CA SER A 2 16.07 -11.01 -26.60
C SER A 2 15.77 -10.71 -25.12
N PRO A 3 15.21 -9.54 -24.78
CA PRO A 3 14.75 -9.25 -23.43
C PRO A 3 13.40 -9.94 -23.17
N LYS A 4 13.31 -10.67 -22.06
CA LYS A 4 12.06 -11.27 -21.58
C LYS A 4 11.28 -10.21 -20.79
N HIS A 5 10.11 -9.83 -21.28
CA HIS A 5 9.12 -9.06 -20.52
C HIS A 5 8.64 -9.88 -19.32
N LEU A 6 8.79 -9.34 -18.10
CA LEU A 6 8.21 -9.92 -16.90
C LEU A 6 6.84 -9.27 -16.65
N ILE A 7 5.79 -10.01 -17.02
CA ILE A 7 4.40 -9.67 -16.71
C ILE A 7 4.16 -9.99 -15.23
N LEU A 8 4.04 -8.97 -14.39
CA LEU A 8 3.51 -9.11 -13.03
C LEU A 8 2.00 -9.41 -13.11
N LYS A 9 1.66 -10.68 -12.98
CA LYS A 9 0.26 -11.14 -12.84
C LYS A 9 -0.20 -10.89 -11.41
N ASN A 10 -1.29 -10.14 -11.29
CA ASN A 10 -2.33 -10.17 -10.27
C ASN A 10 -2.11 -11.09 -9.06
N VAL A 11 -1.95 -10.48 -7.89
CA VAL A 11 -2.44 -11.06 -6.63
C VAL A 11 -3.50 -10.10 -6.11
N GLY A 12 -4.76 -10.48 -6.31
CA GLY A 12 -5.91 -9.67 -5.94
C GLY A 12 -6.22 -9.70 -4.45
N ARG A 13 -6.91 -8.63 -4.01
CA ARG A 13 -7.94 -8.52 -2.94
C ARG A 13 -7.63 -9.14 -1.56
N ALA A 14 -7.94 -8.52 -0.43
CA ALA A 14 -8.71 -7.35 -0.09
C ALA A 14 -8.52 -7.13 1.42
N TYR A 15 -8.54 -5.89 1.89
CA TYR A 15 -9.27 -5.47 3.11
C TYR A 15 -9.30 -3.94 3.10
N CYS A 16 -10.26 -3.38 2.35
CA CYS A 16 -10.67 -1.99 2.51
C CYS A 16 -11.98 -2.00 3.30
N LYS A 17 -11.87 -1.88 4.63
CA LYS A 17 -12.98 -1.43 5.48
C LYS A 17 -12.54 -0.12 6.11
N ILE A 18 -12.71 0.97 5.35
CA ILE A 18 -12.78 2.31 5.92
C ILE A 18 -14.18 2.83 5.63
N PHE A 19 -14.96 2.77 6.71
CA PHE A 19 -16.07 3.62 7.08
C PHE A 19 -16.18 4.91 6.23
N CYS A 20 -17.00 4.90 5.19
CA CYS A 20 -17.48 6.12 4.55
C CYS A 20 -18.85 6.45 5.13
N ARG A 21 -18.87 7.35 6.11
CA ARG A 21 -20.06 8.09 6.53
C ARG A 21 -19.92 9.50 5.98
N TRP A 22 -20.58 9.78 4.86
CA TRP A 22 -21.06 11.12 4.55
C TRP A 22 -22.24 11.05 3.57
N GLU A 23 -23.08 12.06 3.68
CA GLU A 23 -24.52 12.10 3.41
C GLU A 23 -24.95 12.09 1.95
N SER A 24 -26.18 11.58 1.78
CA SER A 24 -27.24 12.04 0.87
C SER A 24 -26.82 12.70 -0.44
N LEU A 25 -27.15 12.01 -1.54
CA LEU A 25 -27.95 12.59 -2.62
C LEU A 25 -28.69 11.45 -3.33
N SER A 26 -29.98 11.67 -3.51
CA SER A 26 -31.01 10.81 -4.07
C SER A 26 -30.63 10.14 -5.39
N LEU A 27 -30.83 8.82 -5.48
CA LEU A 27 -30.84 8.08 -6.74
C LEU A 27 -32.25 7.58 -7.05
N THR A 28 -32.88 8.26 -8.00
CA THR A 28 -33.94 7.72 -8.85
C THR A 28 -33.39 6.56 -9.68
N LYS A 29 -34.16 5.46 -9.68
CA LYS A 29 -33.98 4.26 -10.49
C LYS A 29 -34.09 4.58 -11.99
N GLN A 30 -33.23 3.97 -12.80
CA GLN A 30 -33.51 3.37 -14.13
C GLN A 30 -32.17 2.87 -14.71
N SER A 31 -31.96 1.55 -14.67
CA SER A 31 -32.22 0.60 -15.75
C SER A 31 -31.14 0.59 -16.82
N ALA A 32 -30.52 -0.58 -16.94
CA ALA A 32 -29.56 -0.97 -17.95
C ALA A 32 -30.08 -0.71 -19.37
N LEU A 33 -29.20 -0.19 -20.23
CA LEU A 33 -29.31 -0.33 -21.67
C LEU A 33 -27.92 -0.56 -22.24
N MET A 34 -27.79 -1.74 -22.85
CA MET A 34 -26.69 -2.16 -23.70
C MET A 34 -26.54 -1.18 -24.85
N PHE A 35 -25.32 -0.72 -25.13
CA PHE A 35 -25.02 -0.05 -26.38
C PHE A 35 -23.74 -0.62 -26.97
N GLN A 36 -23.91 -1.44 -28.01
CA GLN A 36 -22.86 -1.81 -28.95
C GLN A 36 -22.55 -0.57 -29.78
N GLY A 37 -21.34 -0.02 -29.64
CA GLY A 37 -20.87 1.12 -30.41
C GLY A 37 -19.53 0.81 -31.06
N LYS A 38 -19.51 0.75 -32.39
CA LYS A 38 -18.33 0.73 -33.25
C LYS A 38 -17.32 1.78 -32.77
N THR A 39 -16.08 1.38 -32.50
CA THR A 39 -14.96 2.32 -32.39
C THR A 39 -14.44 2.58 -33.80
N GLU A 40 -14.88 3.68 -34.41
CA GLU A 40 -14.17 4.28 -35.54
C GLU A 40 -12.81 4.79 -35.07
N CYS A 41 -11.78 4.43 -35.81
CA CYS A 41 -10.40 4.82 -35.58
C CYS A 41 -10.23 6.29 -35.99
N PHE A 42 -10.32 7.21 -35.04
CA PHE A 42 -10.03 8.61 -35.31
C PHE A 42 -8.51 8.81 -35.38
N SER A 43 -7.94 8.72 -36.60
CA SER A 43 -6.55 9.07 -36.86
C SER A 43 -6.40 10.60 -36.87
N THR A 44 -6.01 11.18 -35.73
CA THR A 44 -5.43 12.54 -35.72
C THR A 44 -3.92 12.41 -35.66
N GLN A 45 -3.28 12.69 -36.77
CA GLN A 45 -1.85 13.00 -36.80
C GLN A 45 -1.66 14.38 -36.18
N ALA A 46 -1.15 14.42 -34.96
CA ALA A 46 -0.62 15.63 -34.35
C ALA A 46 0.90 15.50 -34.25
N THR A 47 1.59 16.08 -35.24
CA THR A 47 3.01 16.38 -35.11
C THR A 47 3.14 17.58 -34.17
N MET A 48 3.35 17.30 -32.89
CA MET A 48 3.81 18.29 -31.92
C MET A 48 5.12 17.77 -31.35
N ALA A 49 6.18 18.56 -31.52
CA ALA A 49 7.46 18.32 -30.87
C ALA A 49 7.25 18.44 -29.37
N SER A 50 6.93 17.32 -28.71
CA SER A 50 6.97 17.21 -27.27
C SER A 50 8.38 16.83 -26.88
N GLU A 51 9.12 17.77 -26.32
CA GLU A 51 10.23 17.45 -25.40
C GLU A 51 9.77 16.27 -24.51
N PRO A 52 10.55 15.17 -24.41
CA PRO A 52 10.14 14.03 -23.61
C PRO A 52 9.89 14.54 -22.19
N PRO A 53 8.79 14.13 -21.52
CA PRO A 53 8.51 14.58 -20.16
C PRO A 53 9.75 14.31 -19.32
N SER A 54 10.29 15.38 -18.71
CA SER A 54 11.50 15.35 -17.90
C SER A 54 11.44 14.15 -16.96
N SER A 55 12.25 13.12 -17.24
CA SER A 55 12.18 11.87 -16.48
C SER A 55 12.67 12.14 -15.06
N ILE A 56 11.78 11.96 -14.09
CA ILE A 56 12.14 12.09 -12.68
C ILE A 56 13.15 10.98 -12.37
N LYS A 57 14.40 11.36 -12.10
CA LYS A 57 15.45 10.43 -11.65
C LYS A 57 15.31 10.23 -10.15
N LEU A 58 14.64 9.14 -9.76
CA LEU A 58 14.51 8.74 -8.36
C LEU A 58 15.76 7.99 -7.93
N ASN A 59 16.64 8.64 -7.18
CA ASN A 59 17.86 8.01 -6.64
C ASN A 59 17.66 7.51 -5.21
N ARG A 60 16.75 8.15 -4.45
CA ARG A 60 16.51 7.89 -3.03
C ARG A 60 15.03 7.92 -2.70
N LEU A 61 14.62 7.04 -1.79
CA LEU A 61 13.26 6.92 -1.30
C LEU A 61 13.26 6.90 0.24
N LEU A 62 12.37 7.70 0.83
CA LEU A 62 12.03 7.62 2.25
C LEU A 62 10.66 6.97 2.39
N LEU A 63 10.63 5.73 2.90
CA LEU A 63 9.40 5.01 3.21
C LEU A 63 8.95 5.39 4.63
N VAL A 64 7.87 6.14 4.73
CA VAL A 64 7.26 6.48 6.02
C VAL A 64 6.25 5.39 6.38
N SER A 65 6.61 4.52 7.32
CA SER A 65 5.73 3.49 7.85
C SER A 65 4.96 3.98 9.07
N LYS A 66 3.80 3.38 9.29
CA LYS A 66 2.99 3.58 10.47
C LYS A 66 3.56 2.73 11.62
N LEU A 67 3.80 3.35 12.77
CA LEU A 67 4.14 2.61 13.99
C LEU A 67 3.05 1.58 14.32
N SER A 68 3.43 0.31 14.52
CA SER A 68 2.46 -0.73 14.88
C SER A 68 2.01 -0.56 16.33
N ARG A 69 0.83 -1.09 16.68
CA ARG A 69 0.37 -1.05 18.07
C ARG A 69 1.31 -1.79 19.01
N TYR A 70 1.95 -2.87 18.55
CA TYR A 70 2.98 -3.58 19.30
C TYR A 70 4.18 -2.71 19.59
N ASP A 71 4.76 -2.08 18.55
CA ASP A 71 5.90 -1.19 18.71
C ASP A 71 5.59 -0.03 19.66
N PHE A 72 4.38 0.53 19.55
CA PHE A 72 3.91 1.57 20.46
C PHE A 72 3.90 1.11 21.93
N GLU A 73 3.34 -0.06 22.23
CA GLU A 73 3.35 -0.60 23.60
C GLU A 73 4.77 -0.93 24.06
N ARG A 74 5.61 -1.49 23.19
CA ARG A 74 7.04 -1.74 23.44
C ARG A 74 7.79 -0.47 23.82
N CYS A 75 7.53 0.65 23.13
CA CYS A 75 8.13 1.95 23.42
C CYS A 75 7.63 2.56 24.73
N ARG A 76 6.40 2.24 25.17
CA ARG A 76 5.86 2.73 26.46
C ARG A 76 6.36 1.92 27.65
N HIS A 77 6.76 0.68 27.43
CA HIS A 77 7.28 -0.24 28.45
C HIS A 77 8.69 -0.67 28.06
N VAL A 78 9.65 0.27 28.06
CA VAL A 78 11.04 0.01 27.65
C VAL A 78 11.71 -1.02 28.58
N ASP A 79 11.33 -0.97 29.87
CA ASP A 79 11.91 -1.79 30.94
C ASP A 79 11.37 -3.22 31.00
N LEU A 80 10.27 -3.51 30.30
CA LEU A 80 9.67 -4.84 30.30
C LEU A 80 10.29 -5.73 29.23
N SER A 81 10.50 -6.99 29.59
CA SER A 81 10.73 -8.06 28.62
C SER A 81 9.48 -8.33 27.77
N GLU A 82 9.63 -9.04 26.66
CA GLU A 82 8.51 -9.37 25.76
C GLU A 82 7.43 -10.21 26.46
N SER A 83 7.83 -11.18 27.30
CA SER A 83 6.90 -12.03 28.04
C SER A 83 6.15 -11.27 29.14
N GLU A 84 6.82 -10.34 29.83
CA GLU A 84 6.17 -9.46 30.80
C GLU A 84 5.21 -8.49 30.13
N LEU A 85 5.61 -7.93 28.99
CA LEU A 85 4.76 -7.07 28.19
C LEU A 85 3.51 -7.81 27.72
N GLU A 86 3.65 -9.05 27.23
CA GLU A 86 2.51 -9.91 26.89
C GLU A 86 1.57 -10.07 28.08
N SER A 87 2.09 -10.42 29.26
CA SER A 87 1.29 -10.59 30.48
C SER A 87 0.51 -9.30 30.82
N VAL A 88 1.18 -8.15 30.77
CA VAL A 88 0.57 -6.85 31.06
C VAL A 88 -0.51 -6.49 30.04
N LEU A 89 -0.26 -6.73 28.75
CA LEU A 89 -1.22 -6.44 27.68
C LEU A 89 -2.45 -7.34 27.78
N ARG A 90 -2.26 -8.64 28.01
CA ARG A 90 -3.37 -9.58 28.20
C ARG A 90 -4.19 -9.26 29.46
N LYS A 91 -3.53 -8.90 30.57
CA LYS A 91 -4.22 -8.45 31.81
C LYS A 91 -5.09 -7.21 31.60
N ARG A 92 -4.71 -6.32 30.68
CA ARG A 92 -5.51 -5.14 30.29
C ARG A 92 -6.65 -5.46 29.31
N GLY A 93 -6.76 -6.71 28.87
CA GLY A 93 -7.76 -7.14 27.89
C GLY A 93 -7.35 -6.94 26.43
N ALA A 94 -6.08 -6.71 26.14
CA ALA A 94 -5.60 -6.68 24.76
C ALA A 94 -5.46 -8.10 24.18
N ASP A 95 -5.92 -8.29 22.94
CA ASP A 95 -5.62 -9.48 22.15
C ASP A 95 -4.17 -9.40 21.63
N TYR A 96 -3.25 -9.97 22.40
CA TYR A 96 -1.83 -9.98 22.09
C TYR A 96 -1.50 -10.73 20.79
N ASP A 97 -2.21 -11.83 20.52
CA ASP A 97 -1.94 -12.68 19.37
C ASP A 97 -2.27 -11.94 18.06
N SER A 98 -3.42 -11.28 18.02
CA SER A 98 -3.80 -10.40 16.90
C SER A 98 -2.83 -9.23 16.74
N LEU A 99 -2.38 -8.65 17.86
CA LEU A 99 -1.47 -7.51 17.86
C LEU A 99 -0.09 -7.88 17.28
N ILE A 100 0.48 -9.02 17.68
CA ILE A 100 1.73 -9.54 17.12
C ILE A 100 1.57 -9.93 15.65
N LYS A 101 0.46 -10.58 15.29
CA LYS A 101 0.18 -10.94 13.90
C LYS A 101 0.17 -9.70 13.00
N ASN A 102 -0.54 -8.65 13.41
CA ASN A 102 -0.61 -7.40 12.65
C ASN A 102 0.76 -6.71 12.57
N HIS A 103 1.53 -6.72 13.65
CA HIS A 103 2.90 -6.20 13.65
C HIS A 103 3.78 -6.92 12.60
N LYS A 104 3.75 -8.25 12.58
CA LYS A 104 4.50 -9.06 11.60
C LYS A 104 4.10 -8.74 10.16
N LEU A 105 2.80 -8.68 9.89
CA LEU A 105 2.29 -8.33 8.55
C LEU A 105 2.74 -6.93 8.11
N HIS A 106 2.71 -5.95 9.00
CA HIS A 106 3.19 -4.60 8.69
C HIS A 106 4.69 -4.58 8.38
N LYS A 107 5.50 -5.27 9.20
CA LYS A 107 6.96 -5.32 8.99
C LYS A 107 7.33 -6.09 7.73
N GLU A 108 6.64 -7.17 7.43
CA GLU A 108 6.84 -7.91 6.17
C GLU A 108 6.52 -7.03 4.95
N PHE A 109 5.40 -6.30 4.98
CA PHE A 109 5.03 -5.37 3.91
C PHE A 109 6.08 -4.26 3.73
N GLU A 110 6.54 -3.64 4.82
CA GLU A 110 7.61 -2.63 4.79
C GLU A 110 8.88 -3.17 4.09
N GLN A 111 9.30 -4.38 4.46
CA GLN A 111 10.49 -5.00 3.88
C GLN A 111 10.31 -5.34 2.40
N ASN A 112 9.13 -5.82 2.01
CA ASN A 112 8.85 -6.15 0.62
C ASN A 112 8.85 -4.90 -0.27
N VAL A 113 8.26 -3.81 0.20
CA VAL A 113 8.29 -2.51 -0.50
C VAL A 113 9.73 -2.00 -0.60
N LYS A 114 10.48 -2.00 0.50
CA LYS A 114 11.89 -1.58 0.52
C LYS A 114 12.72 -2.36 -0.51
N LYS A 115 12.63 -3.69 -0.49
CA LYS A 115 13.35 -4.57 -1.42
C LYS A 115 13.00 -4.29 -2.87
N ALA A 116 11.72 -4.10 -3.20
CA ALA A 116 11.30 -3.81 -4.58
C ALA A 116 11.95 -2.53 -5.14
N PHE A 117 12.17 -1.51 -4.31
CA PHE A 117 12.87 -0.28 -4.71
C PHE A 117 14.38 -0.47 -4.78
N GLU A 118 14.97 -1.21 -3.84
CA GLU A 118 16.40 -1.52 -3.85
C GLU A 118 16.80 -2.37 -5.05
N ASP A 119 15.97 -3.35 -5.43
CA ASP A 119 16.14 -4.18 -6.63
C ASP A 119 16.06 -3.34 -7.93
N ALA A 120 15.37 -2.20 -7.89
CA ALA A 120 15.33 -1.22 -8.97
C ALA A 120 16.49 -0.21 -8.94
N GLY A 121 17.45 -0.35 -8.02
CA GLY A 121 18.61 0.52 -7.87
C GLY A 121 18.34 1.82 -7.11
N ILE A 122 17.23 1.90 -6.37
CA ILE A 122 16.84 3.10 -5.60
C ILE A 122 17.20 2.87 -4.12
N GLU A 123 17.97 3.78 -3.54
CA GLU A 123 18.34 3.72 -2.12
C GLU A 123 17.09 3.99 -1.25
N ALA A 124 16.63 2.99 -0.50
CA ALA A 124 15.40 3.08 0.29
C ALA A 124 15.68 3.07 1.81
N ARG A 125 15.15 4.05 2.54
CA ARG A 125 15.19 4.11 4.02
C ARG A 125 13.78 4.08 4.59
N VAL A 126 13.58 3.28 5.63
CA VAL A 126 12.29 3.19 6.34
C VAL A 126 12.37 4.03 7.61
N VAL A 127 11.34 4.85 7.84
CA VAL A 127 11.16 5.63 9.08
C VAL A 127 9.76 5.42 9.60
N ASN A 128 9.60 5.35 10.92
CA ASN A 128 8.29 5.24 11.55
C ASN A 128 7.74 6.65 11.88
N ARG A 129 6.45 6.86 11.65
CA ARG A 129 5.67 8.04 12.09
C ARG A 129 4.59 7.64 13.10
#